data_AF-A0AAT9HTK7-F1
#
_entry.id   AF-A0AAT9HTK7-F1
#
_cell.length_a   1.000
_cell.length_b   1.000
_cell.length_c   1.000
_cell.angle_alpha   90.00
_cell.angle_beta   90.00
_cell.angle_gamma   90.00
#
_symmetry.space_group_name_H-M   'P 1'
#
loop_
_entity.id
_entity.type
_entity.pdbx_description
1 polymer ?
#
loop_
_entity_poly.entity_id
_entity_poly.type
_entity_poly.pdbx_seq_one_letter_code
_entity_poly.pdbx_strand_id
1 'polypeptide(L)'
;MTQVRSMRADARRNRELLLRAAVEAFATHGEGASLDDIAKRAGVGSGTLYRHFPTRQALLEAAYVDRIGSIAARAGELAGRLPPGEALVEWLNELGAGMLRIRGLRALLGSAVGGGGTECCDPLKSAVSGLVGRRARRGCCAGTSGRTMYCDWPTAW
;
A
#
# COMPACT_ATOMS: atom_id res chain seq x y z
N MET A 1 -1.48 35.34 -2.55
CA MET A 1 -1.52 34.11 -3.39
C MET A 1 -1.64 32.80 -2.59
N THR A 2 -2.04 32.82 -1.32
CA THR A 2 -2.01 31.64 -0.43
C THR A 2 -3.27 30.74 -0.49
N GLN A 3 -4.37 31.28 -1.00
CA GLN A 3 -5.70 30.63 -0.99
C GLN A 3 -5.84 29.46 -1.98
N VAL A 4 -5.20 29.54 -3.16
CA VAL A 4 -5.26 28.44 -4.15
C VAL A 4 -4.45 27.22 -3.67
N ARG A 5 -3.39 27.44 -2.88
CA ARG A 5 -2.58 26.35 -2.31
C ARG A 5 -3.31 25.63 -1.17
N SER A 6 -4.02 26.36 -0.31
CA SER A 6 -4.83 25.75 0.76
C SER A 6 -5.97 24.90 0.17
N MET A 7 -6.71 25.42 -0.82
CA MET A 7 -7.80 24.66 -1.45
C MET A 7 -7.35 23.34 -2.09
N ARG A 8 -6.15 23.31 -2.71
CA ARG A 8 -5.57 22.06 -3.24
C ARG A 8 -5.16 21.09 -2.14
N ALA A 9 -4.64 21.60 -1.01
CA ALA A 9 -4.31 20.78 0.15
C ALA A 9 -5.57 20.17 0.78
N ASP A 10 -6.66 20.94 0.86
CA ASP A 10 -7.95 20.47 1.39
C ASP A 10 -8.58 19.44 0.47
N ALA A 11 -8.58 19.66 -0.85
CA ALA A 11 -9.05 18.68 -1.83
C ALA A 11 -8.30 17.35 -1.75
N ARG A 12 -6.97 17.40 -1.56
CA ARG A 12 -6.15 16.20 -1.38
C ARG A 12 -6.48 15.48 -0.07
N ARG A 13 -6.59 16.21 1.05
CA ARG A 13 -6.97 15.64 2.36
C ARG A 13 -8.35 15.00 2.31
N ASN A 14 -9.32 15.65 1.66
CA ASN A 14 -10.67 15.10 1.48
C ASN A 14 -10.64 13.81 0.65
N ARG A 15 -9.83 13.77 -0.41
CA ARG A 15 -9.62 12.55 -1.19
C ARG A 15 -9.04 11.42 -0.33
N GLU A 16 -8.01 11.68 0.46
CA GLU A 16 -7.40 10.68 1.36
C GLU A 16 -8.40 10.17 2.42
N LEU A 17 -9.25 11.04 2.98
CA LEU A 17 -10.30 10.66 3.92
C LEU A 17 -11.36 9.76 3.25
N LEU A 18 -11.80 10.12 2.04
CA LEU A 18 -12.74 9.33 1.26
C LEU A 18 -12.19 7.93 0.94
N LEU A 19 -10.91 7.83 0.53
CA LEU A 19 -10.28 6.56 0.19
C LEU A 19 -10.17 5.65 1.41
N ARG A 20 -9.77 6.17 2.57
CA ARG A 20 -9.72 5.40 3.82
C ARG A 20 -11.09 4.87 4.23
N ALA A 21 -12.10 5.74 4.25
CA ALA A 21 -13.47 5.35 4.59
C ALA A 21 -14.04 4.32 3.59
N ALA A 22 -13.70 4.46 2.31
CA ALA A 22 -14.10 3.52 1.26
C ALA A 22 -13.49 2.13 1.46
N VAL A 23 -12.19 2.03 1.75
CA VAL A 23 -11.52 0.75 2.02
C VAL A 23 -12.24 0.02 3.17
N GLU A 24 -12.54 0.70 4.26
CA GLU A 24 -13.22 0.09 5.41
C GLU A 24 -14.66 -0.33 5.10
N ALA A 25 -15.42 0.53 4.42
CA ALA A 25 -16.81 0.25 4.08
C ALA A 25 -16.93 -0.92 3.09
N PHE A 26 -16.12 -0.96 2.05
CA PHE A 26 -16.12 -2.06 1.08
C PHE A 26 -15.56 -3.35 1.66
N ALA A 27 -14.58 -3.29 2.57
CA ALA A 27 -14.09 -4.46 3.29
C ALA A 27 -15.16 -5.11 4.18
N THR A 28 -16.01 -4.28 4.79
CA THR A 28 -17.01 -4.74 5.77
C THR A 28 -18.35 -5.08 5.14
N HIS A 29 -18.78 -4.32 4.13
CA HIS A 29 -20.15 -4.40 3.58
C HIS A 29 -20.17 -4.85 2.12
N GLY A 30 -19.02 -5.01 1.46
CA GLY A 30 -18.94 -5.48 0.08
C GLY A 30 -19.78 -4.62 -0.88
N GLU A 31 -20.63 -5.27 -1.68
CA GLU A 31 -21.56 -4.61 -2.61
C GLU A 31 -22.55 -3.70 -1.88
N GLY A 32 -22.92 -4.02 -0.64
CA GLY A 32 -23.87 -3.26 0.17
C GLY A 32 -23.33 -1.93 0.72
N ALA A 33 -22.05 -1.59 0.53
CA ALA A 33 -21.48 -0.34 1.03
C ALA A 33 -22.13 0.90 0.39
N SER A 34 -22.72 1.80 1.19
CA SER A 34 -23.34 3.03 0.70
C SER A 34 -22.30 4.14 0.46
N LEU A 35 -22.34 4.79 -0.72
CA LEU A 35 -21.47 5.91 -1.06
C LEU A 35 -21.73 7.14 -0.16
N ASP A 36 -22.99 7.40 0.18
CA ASP A 36 -23.34 8.49 1.08
C ASP A 36 -22.86 8.22 2.51
N ASP A 37 -22.90 6.97 2.97
CA ASP A 37 -22.36 6.63 4.29
C ASP A 37 -20.83 6.70 4.31
N ILE A 38 -20.17 6.36 3.21
CA ILE A 38 -18.73 6.58 3.04
C ILE A 38 -18.40 8.07 3.12
N ALA A 39 -19.16 8.93 2.43
CA ALA A 39 -18.97 10.38 2.46
C ALA A 39 -19.14 10.92 3.90
N LYS A 40 -20.22 10.51 4.58
CA LYS A 40 -20.48 10.87 5.98
C LYS A 40 -19.36 10.42 6.92
N ARG A 41 -18.90 9.18 6.81
CA ARG A 41 -17.78 8.66 7.64
C ARG A 41 -16.48 9.40 7.37
N ALA A 42 -16.24 9.81 6.13
CA ALA A 42 -15.09 10.63 5.76
C ALA A 42 -15.19 12.09 6.24
N GLY A 43 -16.36 12.54 6.73
CA GLY A 43 -16.62 13.94 7.05
C GLY A 43 -16.64 14.84 5.82
N VAL A 44 -16.93 14.28 4.63
CA VAL A 44 -16.92 14.97 3.34
C VAL A 44 -18.34 14.97 2.77
N GLY A 45 -18.78 16.08 2.18
CA GLY A 45 -20.11 16.14 1.57
C GLY A 45 -20.25 15.23 0.35
N SER A 46 -21.42 14.61 0.16
CA SER A 46 -21.69 13.69 -0.97
C SER A 46 -21.39 14.33 -2.33
N GLY A 47 -21.72 15.62 -2.52
CA GLY A 47 -21.39 16.33 -3.75
C GLY A 47 -19.89 16.41 -4.04
N THR A 48 -19.04 16.47 -3.00
CA THR A 48 -17.58 16.43 -3.15
C THR A 48 -17.10 15.02 -3.47
N LEU A 49 -17.70 13.98 -2.89
CA LEU A 49 -17.42 12.59 -3.27
C LEU A 49 -17.70 12.38 -4.76
N TYR A 50 -18.90 12.70 -5.24
CA TYR A 50 -19.29 12.50 -6.64
C TYR A 50 -18.43 13.33 -7.62
N ARG A 51 -17.91 14.49 -7.21
CA ARG A 51 -16.95 15.27 -8.01
C ARG A 51 -15.60 14.56 -8.16
N HIS A 52 -15.12 13.88 -7.11
CA HIS A 52 -13.85 13.15 -7.15
C HIS A 52 -13.99 11.75 -7.76
N PHE A 53 -15.15 11.12 -7.55
CA PHE A 53 -15.43 9.74 -7.90
C PHE A 53 -16.85 9.66 -8.46
N PRO A 54 -17.01 9.86 -9.78
CA PRO A 54 -18.34 9.93 -10.39
C PRO A 54 -19.08 8.58 -10.35
N THR A 55 -18.36 7.48 -10.19
CA THR A 55 -18.93 6.13 -10.10
C THR A 55 -18.41 5.38 -8.89
N ARG A 56 -19.20 4.40 -8.40
CA ARG A 56 -18.74 3.45 -7.38
C ARG A 56 -17.44 2.75 -7.81
N GLN A 57 -17.36 2.36 -9.07
CA GLN A 57 -16.18 1.68 -9.61
C GLN A 57 -14.93 2.56 -9.51
N ALA A 58 -15.04 3.86 -9.84
CA ALA A 58 -13.93 4.79 -9.72
C ALA A 58 -13.45 4.95 -8.27
N LEU A 59 -14.37 4.93 -7.29
CA LEU A 59 -14.01 4.95 -5.88
C LEU A 59 -13.34 3.63 -5.45
N LEU A 60 -13.88 2.49 -5.86
CA LEU A 60 -13.33 1.16 -5.57
C LEU A 60 -11.91 1.01 -6.09
N GLU A 61 -11.69 1.34 -7.35
CA GLU A 61 -10.38 1.26 -8.01
C GLU A 61 -9.37 2.20 -7.34
N ALA A 62 -9.75 3.45 -7.09
CA ALA A 62 -8.88 4.40 -6.43
C ALA A 62 -8.53 3.97 -5.00
N ALA A 63 -9.50 3.43 -4.24
CA ALA A 63 -9.28 2.92 -2.89
C ALA A 63 -8.35 1.70 -2.89
N TYR A 64 -8.48 0.82 -3.88
CA TYR A 64 -7.61 -0.34 -4.06
C TYR A 64 -6.17 0.08 -4.36
N VAL A 65 -5.97 0.96 -5.36
CA VAL A 65 -4.65 1.46 -5.77
C VAL A 65 -3.97 2.20 -4.63
N ASP A 66 -4.68 3.11 -3.95
CA ASP A 66 -4.16 3.85 -2.81
C ASP A 66 -3.72 2.91 -1.68
N ARG A 67 -4.54 1.90 -1.38
CA ARG A 67 -4.21 0.95 -0.32
C ARG A 67 -2.96 0.15 -0.63
N ILE A 68 -2.79 -0.30 -1.87
CA ILE A 68 -1.59 -1.03 -2.28
C ILE A 68 -0.36 -0.13 -2.28
N GLY A 69 -0.49 1.10 -2.77
CA GLY A 69 0.56 2.11 -2.67
C GLY A 69 0.99 2.35 -1.23
N SER A 70 0.03 2.47 -0.29
CA SER A 70 0.33 2.67 1.14
C SER A 70 1.11 1.51 1.76
N ILE A 71 0.78 0.27 1.37
CA ILE A 71 1.51 -0.92 1.84
C ILE A 71 2.92 -0.95 1.24
N ALA A 72 3.06 -0.66 -0.06
CA ALA A 72 4.35 -0.61 -0.72
C ALA A 72 5.27 0.47 -0.13
N ALA A 73 4.76 1.66 0.17
CA ALA A 73 5.53 2.76 0.77
C ALA A 73 6.13 2.38 2.13
N ARG A 74 5.43 1.52 2.89
CA ARG A 74 5.84 1.10 4.23
C ARG A 74 7.13 0.28 4.24
N ALA A 75 7.46 -0.40 3.14
CA ALA A 75 8.75 -1.06 2.97
C ALA A 75 9.93 -0.08 3.06
N GLY A 76 9.79 1.13 2.50
CA GLY A 76 10.82 2.16 2.56
C GLY A 76 11.04 2.64 3.99
N GLU A 77 9.95 2.85 4.74
CA GLU A 77 10.01 3.31 6.13
C GLU A 77 10.57 2.26 7.08
N LEU A 78 10.23 0.98 6.88
CA LEU A 78 10.77 -0.13 7.65
C LEU A 78 12.26 -0.32 7.37
N ALA A 79 12.67 -0.21 6.11
CA ALA A 79 14.08 -0.27 5.73
C ALA A 79 14.93 0.87 6.31
N GLY A 80 14.33 2.01 6.64
CA GLY A 80 15.01 3.10 7.34
C GLY A 80 15.24 2.85 8.83
N ARG A 81 14.55 1.87 9.44
CA ARG A 81 14.55 1.64 10.89
C ARG A 81 15.04 0.26 11.31
N LEU A 82 14.91 -0.76 10.46
CA LEU A 82 15.16 -2.15 10.80
C LEU A 82 16.26 -2.77 9.90
N PRO A 83 16.97 -3.80 10.39
CA PRO A 83 17.82 -4.64 9.55
C PRO A 83 17.03 -5.25 8.38
N PRO A 84 17.66 -5.50 7.20
CA PRO A 84 16.93 -5.90 6.00
C PRO A 84 16.03 -7.14 6.14
N GLY A 85 16.47 -8.15 6.92
CA GLY A 85 15.69 -9.35 7.18
C GLY A 85 14.45 -9.08 8.04
N GLU A 86 14.61 -8.33 9.12
CA GLU A 86 13.52 -7.93 10.01
C GLU A 86 12.53 -7.00 9.30
N ALA A 87 13.03 -6.04 8.53
CA ALA A 87 12.21 -5.15 7.72
C ALA A 87 11.34 -5.92 6.71
N LEU A 88 11.89 -6.99 6.11
CA LEU A 88 11.15 -7.84 5.17
C LEU A 88 10.05 -8.64 5.87
N VAL A 89 10.36 -9.29 6.99
CA VAL A 89 9.37 -10.07 7.76
C VAL A 89 8.23 -9.18 8.24
N GLU A 90 8.57 -8.02 8.82
CA GLU A 90 7.57 -7.06 9.32
C GLU A 90 6.70 -6.54 8.17
N TRP A 91 7.30 -6.21 7.04
CA TRP A 91 6.56 -5.76 5.86
C TRP A 91 5.67 -6.86 5.28
N LEU A 92 6.11 -8.13 5.26
CA LEU A 92 5.29 -9.26 4.80
C LEU A 92 4.10 -9.51 5.74
N ASN A 93 4.27 -9.33 7.05
CA ASN A 93 3.18 -9.40 8.02
C ASN A 93 2.15 -8.29 7.77
N GLU A 94 2.60 -7.04 7.61
CA GLU A 94 1.74 -5.91 7.27
C GLU A 94 1.04 -6.11 5.92
N LEU A 95 1.73 -6.67 4.93
CA LEU A 95 1.19 -7.02 3.62
C LEU A 95 0.07 -8.06 3.76
N GLY A 96 0.30 -9.16 4.48
CA GLY A 96 -0.71 -10.20 4.71
C GLY A 96 -1.97 -9.65 5.39
N ALA A 97 -1.80 -8.89 6.47
CA ALA A 97 -2.91 -8.24 7.18
C ALA A 97 -3.61 -7.16 6.33
N GLY A 98 -2.87 -6.47 5.45
CA GLY A 98 -3.41 -5.48 4.52
C GLY A 98 -4.22 -6.10 3.38
N MET A 99 -3.75 -7.21 2.82
CA MET A 99 -4.39 -7.93 1.72
C MET A 99 -5.75 -8.52 2.12
N LEU A 100 -5.87 -8.99 3.37
CA LEU A 100 -7.15 -9.49 3.92
C LEU A 100 -8.25 -8.41 3.89
N ARG A 101 -7.90 -7.16 4.19
CA ARG A 101 -8.86 -6.03 4.17
C ARG A 101 -9.33 -5.65 2.78
N ILE A 102 -8.49 -5.82 1.75
CA ILE A 102 -8.86 -5.48 0.36
C ILE A 102 -9.40 -6.67 -0.44
N ARG A 103 -9.48 -7.85 0.16
CA ARG A 103 -10.01 -9.06 -0.50
C ARG A 103 -11.45 -8.85 -0.99
N GLY A 104 -12.28 -8.17 -0.19
CA GLY A 104 -13.64 -7.76 -0.59
C GLY A 104 -13.63 -6.84 -1.80
N LEU A 105 -12.75 -5.82 -1.82
CA LEU A 105 -12.64 -4.88 -2.95
C LEU A 105 -12.22 -5.59 -4.24
N ARG A 106 -11.25 -6.52 -4.17
CA ARG A 106 -10.81 -7.29 -5.34
C ARG A 106 -11.93 -8.17 -5.92
N ALA A 107 -12.78 -8.74 -5.06
CA ALA A 107 -13.94 -9.51 -5.52
C ALA A 107 -14.93 -8.61 -6.28
N LEU A 108 -15.17 -7.39 -5.78
CA LEU A 108 -16.05 -6.39 -6.41
C LEU A 108 -15.54 -5.88 -7.75
N LEU A 109 -14.22 -5.79 -7.92
CA LEU A 109 -13.60 -5.37 -9.17
C LEU A 109 -13.66 -6.46 -10.26
N GLY A 110 -13.98 -7.71 -9.90
CA GLY A 110 -14.11 -8.83 -10.83
C GLY A 110 -12.85 -9.15 -11.64
N SER A 111 -13.01 -9.84 -12.78
CA SER A 111 -11.93 -10.11 -13.74
C SER A 111 -11.62 -8.93 -14.67
N ALA A 112 -12.22 -7.76 -14.45
CA ALA A 112 -11.89 -6.53 -15.19
C ALA A 112 -10.46 -6.06 -14.90
N VAL A 113 -9.84 -6.57 -13.82
CA VAL A 113 -8.39 -6.57 -13.58
C VAL A 113 -7.69 -7.65 -14.43
N GLY A 114 -8.17 -7.92 -15.65
CA GLY A 114 -7.51 -8.77 -16.63
C GLY A 114 -6.21 -8.17 -17.19
N GLY A 115 -5.96 -6.87 -16.92
CA GLY A 115 -4.68 -6.19 -17.17
C GLY A 115 -4.01 -5.60 -15.91
N GLY A 116 -4.77 -5.32 -14.85
CA GLY A 116 -4.27 -4.64 -13.65
C GLY A 116 -3.55 -5.52 -12.62
N GLY A 117 -3.46 -6.83 -12.86
CA GLY A 117 -2.61 -7.73 -12.07
C GLY A 117 -1.13 -7.33 -12.14
N THR A 118 -0.71 -6.64 -13.21
CA THR A 118 0.66 -6.17 -13.39
C THR A 118 0.89 -4.86 -12.63
N GLU A 119 0.04 -3.84 -12.82
CA GLU A 119 0.21 -2.51 -12.19
C GLU A 119 0.11 -2.52 -10.65
N CYS A 120 -0.74 -3.37 -10.08
CA CYS A 120 -0.83 -3.51 -8.62
C CYS A 120 0.33 -4.31 -8.03
N CYS A 121 0.88 -5.26 -8.80
CA CYS A 121 2.03 -6.03 -8.35
C CYS A 121 3.33 -5.22 -8.48
N ASP A 122 3.41 -4.22 -9.34
CA ASP A 122 4.66 -3.48 -9.57
C ASP A 122 5.16 -2.70 -8.34
N PRO A 123 4.32 -1.94 -7.60
CA PRO A 123 4.72 -1.33 -6.34
C PRO A 123 5.15 -2.36 -5.28
N LEU A 124 4.43 -3.48 -5.17
CA LEU A 124 4.73 -4.54 -4.21
C LEU A 124 6.02 -5.27 -4.57
N LYS A 125 6.25 -5.58 -5.85
CA LYS A 125 7.49 -6.16 -6.36
C LYS A 125 8.67 -5.22 -6.11
N SER A 126 8.51 -3.93 -6.43
CA SER A 126 9.52 -2.90 -6.18
C SER A 126 9.87 -2.79 -4.69
N ALA A 127 8.87 -2.86 -3.80
CA ALA A 127 9.08 -2.88 -2.36
C ALA A 127 9.89 -4.10 -1.89
N VAL A 128 9.55 -5.32 -2.36
CA VAL A 128 10.34 -6.55 -2.08
C VAL A 128 11.76 -6.41 -2.61
N SER A 129 11.92 -6.03 -3.88
CA SER A 129 13.24 -5.85 -4.50
C SER A 129 14.08 -4.80 -3.78
N GLY A 130 13.46 -3.73 -3.27
CA GLY A 130 14.14 -2.71 -2.47
C GLY A 130 14.59 -3.21 -1.11
N LEU A 131 13.79 -4.05 -0.44
CA LEU A 131 14.15 -4.66 0.85
C LEU A 131 15.26 -5.72 0.68
N VAL A 132 15.16 -6.57 -0.34
CA VAL A 132 16.11 -7.65 -0.62
C VAL A 132 17.42 -7.12 -1.24
N GLY A 133 17.35 -6.17 -2.17
CA GLY A 133 18.50 -5.62 -2.89
C GLY A 133 19.47 -4.82 -2.01
N ARG A 134 19.03 -4.34 -0.84
CA ARG A 134 19.90 -3.67 0.15
C ARG A 134 20.92 -4.61 0.81
N ARG A 135 20.81 -5.93 0.63
CA ARG A 135 21.78 -6.91 1.14
C ARG A 135 23.13 -6.90 0.39
N ALA A 136 23.23 -6.31 -0.80
CA ALA A 136 24.43 -6.40 -1.63
C ALA A 136 25.56 -5.37 -1.31
N ARG A 137 25.38 -4.43 -0.37
CA ARG A 137 26.39 -3.37 -0.11
C ARG A 137 27.00 -3.33 1.29
N ARG A 138 26.66 -4.24 2.20
CA ARG A 138 27.25 -4.30 3.56
C ARG A 138 28.08 -5.56 3.82
N GLY A 139 28.64 -6.18 2.78
CA GLY A 139 29.50 -7.36 2.88
C GLY A 139 30.94 -7.21 2.35
N CYS A 140 31.32 -6.05 1.78
CA CYS A 140 32.63 -5.89 1.14
C CYS A 140 33.36 -4.62 1.59
N CYS A 141 33.47 -4.40 2.90
CA CYS A 141 34.46 -3.47 3.46
C CYS A 141 34.99 -4.02 4.79
N ALA A 142 35.74 -5.11 4.74
CA ALA A 142 36.71 -5.43 5.79
C ALA A 142 37.93 -6.04 5.11
N GLY A 143 38.92 -5.17 4.86
CA GLY A 143 40.24 -5.58 4.43
C GLY A 143 40.91 -6.45 5.50
N THR A 144 41.35 -7.62 5.06
CA THR A 144 42.67 -8.20 5.36
C THR A 144 43.17 -8.13 6.81
N SER A 145 42.88 -9.18 7.58
CA SER A 145 43.91 -9.89 8.37
C SER A 145 43.33 -11.21 8.88
N GLY A 146 44.11 -12.28 8.74
CA GLY A 146 43.64 -13.65 8.74
C GLY A 146 42.96 -14.12 10.03
N ARG A 147 41.74 -14.61 9.90
CA ARG A 147 41.24 -15.78 10.62
C ARG A 147 40.00 -16.30 9.92
N THR A 148 40.02 -17.56 9.52
CA THR A 148 38.92 -18.26 8.86
C THR A 148 37.66 -18.16 9.71
N MET A 149 36.66 -17.41 9.24
CA MET A 149 35.31 -17.41 9.82
C MET A 149 34.37 -17.97 8.76
N TYR A 150 33.94 -19.20 9.00
CA TYR A 150 32.97 -19.93 8.21
C TYR A 150 31.61 -19.20 8.36
N CYS A 151 31.14 -18.51 7.33
CA CYS A 151 29.75 -18.09 7.25
C CYS A 151 28.94 -19.31 6.82
N ASP A 152 28.55 -20.12 7.79
CA ASP A 152 27.67 -21.27 7.61
C ASP A 152 26.24 -20.78 7.30
N TRP A 153 25.78 -21.05 6.09
CA TRP A 153 24.39 -20.83 5.67
C TRP A 153 23.73 -22.22 5.68
N PRO A 154 22.79 -22.52 6.59
CA PRO A 154 22.16 -23.82 6.58
C PRO A 154 21.21 -23.89 5.39
N THR A 155 21.57 -24.75 4.44
CA THR A 155 20.72 -25.21 3.34
C THR A 155 20.24 -26.60 3.72
N ALA A 156 19.03 -26.70 4.29
CA ALA A 156 18.20 -27.90 4.46
C ALA A 156 16.87 -27.38 5.03
N TRP A 157 15.69 -27.51 4.41
CA TRP A 157 15.12 -28.57 3.58
C TRP A 157 14.16 -27.96 2.55
#